data_AF-A0A1X0NVM4-F1
#
_entry.id   AF-A0A1X0NVM4-F1
#
_cell.length_a   1.000
_cell.length_b   1.000
_cell.length_c   1.000
_cell.angle_alpha   90.00
_cell.angle_beta   90.00
_cell.angle_gamma   90.00
#
_symmetry.space_group_name_H-M   'P 1'
#
loop_
_entity.id
_entity.type
_entity.pdbx_description
1 polymer ?
#
loop_
_entity_poly.entity_id
_entity_poly.type
_entity_poly.pdbx_seq_one_letter_code
_entity_poly.pdbx_strand_id
1 'polypeptide(L)'
;MACCRALETPKDLTCQVCFDSFQQPTQLFVCGHIFCKVCVEGATKCPTCRSQIDYTKPATELIQRAVELLPVVCRSCAWRGTRAGSHSHRCETNNTQTLYSQYPRVSDEELYARATNKSTGSIFQEPGAVQGIPLCQTNLSPNTPASKGNHAKLF
;
A
#
# COMPACT_ATOMS: atom_id res chain seq x y z
N MET A 1 -10.97 -3.37 -5.63
CA MET A 1 -9.84 -2.85 -4.84
C MET A 1 -9.88 -1.33 -4.87
N ALA A 2 -9.95 -0.67 -3.73
CA ALA A 2 -9.90 0.79 -3.69
C ALA A 2 -8.50 1.29 -4.08
N CYS A 3 -8.42 2.18 -5.05
CA CYS A 3 -7.17 2.78 -5.52
C CYS A 3 -6.61 3.83 -4.55
N CYS A 4 -7.44 4.34 -3.63
CA CYS A 4 -7.10 5.37 -2.65
C CYS A 4 -6.50 4.76 -1.38
N ARG A 5 -5.25 5.12 -1.07
CA ARG A 5 -4.55 4.74 0.17
C ARG A 5 -4.32 5.93 1.08
N ALA A 6 -4.28 5.70 2.38
CA ALA A 6 -3.92 6.75 3.34
C ALA A 6 -2.46 7.18 3.13
N LEU A 7 -2.21 8.50 3.21
CA LEU A 7 -0.86 9.08 3.13
C LEU A 7 -0.03 8.70 4.36
N GLU A 8 -0.65 8.83 5.53
CA GLU A 8 -0.12 8.40 6.81
C GLU A 8 -1.23 7.64 7.53
N THR A 9 -0.93 6.45 8.02
CA THR A 9 -1.92 5.64 8.76
C THR A 9 -1.45 5.49 10.21
N PRO A 10 -2.17 6.08 11.19
CA PRO A 10 -1.94 5.79 12.59
C PRO A 10 -2.06 4.30 12.83
N LYS A 11 -1.16 3.70 13.62
CA LYS A 11 -1.12 2.25 13.85
C LYS A 11 -2.47 1.69 14.30
N ASP A 12 -3.20 2.45 15.10
CA ASP A 12 -4.51 2.08 15.66
C ASP A 12 -5.65 2.08 14.62
N LEU A 13 -5.41 2.69 13.45
CA LEU A 13 -6.35 2.75 12.33
C LEU A 13 -5.90 1.91 11.13
N THR A 14 -4.85 1.10 11.28
CA THR A 14 -4.26 0.28 10.21
C THR A 14 -4.80 -1.15 10.22
N CYS A 15 -5.26 -1.61 9.06
CA CYS A 15 -5.60 -3.00 8.85
C CYS A 15 -4.33 -3.87 8.71
N GLN A 16 -4.23 -4.93 9.50
CA GLN A 16 -3.09 -5.85 9.51
C GLN A 16 -3.05 -6.82 8.31
N VAL A 17 -4.05 -6.76 7.41
CA VAL A 17 -4.11 -7.59 6.20
C VAL A 17 -3.67 -6.79 4.97
N CYS A 18 -4.24 -5.59 4.75
CA CYS A 18 -3.89 -4.77 3.59
C CYS A 18 -2.82 -3.70 3.87
N PHE A 19 -2.45 -3.49 5.14
CA PHE A 19 -1.49 -2.48 5.60
C PHE A 19 -1.83 -1.04 5.17
N ASP A 20 -3.11 -0.73 5.12
CA ASP A 20 -3.66 0.60 4.86
C ASP A 20 -4.72 0.93 5.93
N SER A 21 -5.20 2.16 5.98
CA SER A 21 -6.28 2.49 6.91
C SER A 21 -7.56 1.74 6.58
N PHE A 22 -8.38 1.44 7.59
CA PHE A 22 -9.56 0.59 7.41
C PHE A 22 -10.50 1.06 6.30
N GLN A 23 -11.10 0.11 5.60
CA GLN A 23 -12.23 0.33 4.68
C GLN A 23 -13.39 -0.52 5.18
N GLN A 24 -14.48 0.13 5.59
CA GLN A 24 -15.59 -0.52 6.29
C GLN A 24 -15.06 -1.35 7.50
N PRO A 25 -14.52 -0.68 8.54
CA PRO A 25 -13.87 -1.34 9.66
C PRO A 25 -14.84 -2.32 10.33
N THR A 26 -14.42 -3.58 10.38
CA THR A 26 -15.19 -4.74 10.84
C THR A 26 -14.45 -5.38 11.99
N GLN A 27 -15.12 -5.47 13.14
CA GLN A 27 -14.61 -6.06 14.37
C GLN A 27 -15.03 -7.52 14.49
N LEU A 28 -14.07 -8.41 14.75
CA LEU A 28 -14.34 -9.80 15.10
C LEU A 28 -14.87 -9.87 16.53
N PHE A 29 -16.03 -10.51 16.74
CA PHE A 29 -16.71 -10.46 18.04
C PHE A 29 -15.90 -11.12 19.17
N VAL A 30 -15.33 -12.29 18.91
CA VAL A 30 -14.66 -13.11 19.94
C VAL A 30 -13.34 -12.49 20.40
N CYS A 31 -12.45 -12.13 19.47
CA CYS A 31 -11.11 -11.64 19.80
C CYS A 31 -10.96 -10.11 19.75
N GLY A 32 -11.95 -9.37 19.26
CA GLY A 32 -11.95 -7.91 19.23
C GLY A 32 -11.08 -7.23 18.16
N HIS A 33 -10.24 -7.97 17.42
CA HIS A 33 -9.44 -7.42 16.31
C HIS A 33 -10.30 -6.82 15.19
N ILE A 34 -9.78 -5.76 14.57
CA ILE A 34 -10.49 -4.97 13.55
C ILE A 34 -9.74 -5.05 12.22
N PHE A 35 -10.49 -5.20 11.13
CA PHE A 35 -9.99 -5.31 9.76
C PHE A 35 -10.90 -4.58 8.79
N CYS A 36 -10.48 -4.40 7.53
CA CYS A 36 -11.42 -4.03 6.47
C CYS A 36 -12.41 -5.17 6.25
N LYS A 37 -13.68 -4.88 5.95
CA LYS A 37 -14.70 -5.89 5.66
C LYS A 37 -14.20 -6.94 4.65
N VAL A 38 -13.71 -6.46 3.51
CA VAL A 38 -13.20 -7.31 2.41
C VAL A 38 -11.94 -8.10 2.78
N CYS A 39 -11.19 -7.69 3.81
CA CYS A 39 -9.97 -8.37 4.23
C CYS A 39 -10.24 -9.58 5.14
N VAL A 40 -11.42 -9.66 5.73
CA VAL A 40 -11.83 -10.80 6.59
C VAL A 40 -13.07 -11.51 6.07
N GLU A 41 -13.58 -11.12 4.91
CA GLU A 41 -14.70 -11.78 4.24
C GLU A 41 -14.32 -13.22 3.90
N GLY A 42 -15.13 -14.18 4.36
CA GLY A 42 -14.87 -15.62 4.20
C GLY A 42 -13.78 -16.20 5.11
N ALA A 43 -13.14 -15.40 5.97
CA ALA A 43 -12.16 -15.92 6.92
C ALA A 43 -12.85 -16.69 8.07
N THR A 44 -12.38 -17.91 8.36
CA THR A 44 -12.86 -18.72 9.49
C THR A 44 -12.03 -18.53 10.76
N LYS A 45 -10.81 -17.99 10.63
CA LYS A 45 -9.89 -17.69 11.74
C LYS A 45 -9.35 -16.28 11.63
N CYS A 46 -9.15 -15.63 12.77
CA CYS A 46 -8.59 -14.30 12.87
C CYS A 46 -7.16 -14.26 12.26
N PRO A 47 -6.87 -13.36 11.30
CA PRO A 47 -5.54 -13.22 10.72
C PRO A 47 -4.44 -12.86 11.74
N THR A 48 -4.79 -12.19 12.83
CA THR A 48 -3.82 -11.73 13.85
C THR A 48 -3.53 -12.79 14.91
N CYS A 49 -4.59 -13.36 15.51
CA CYS A 49 -4.45 -14.25 16.69
C CYS A 49 -4.91 -15.69 16.46
N ARG A 50 -5.40 -16.02 15.25
CA ARG A 50 -5.87 -17.35 14.85
C ARG A 50 -7.09 -17.90 15.62
N SER A 51 -7.73 -17.10 16.47
CA SER A 51 -9.00 -17.44 17.10
C SER A 51 -10.10 -17.69 16.06
N GLN A 52 -11.05 -18.57 16.38
CA GLN A 52 -12.21 -18.85 15.52
C GLN A 52 -13.05 -17.57 15.32
N ILE A 53 -13.56 -17.39 14.10
CA ILE A 53 -14.50 -16.32 13.78
C ILE A 53 -15.90 -16.91 13.78
N ASP A 54 -16.69 -16.55 14.78
CA ASP A 54 -18.11 -16.95 14.85
C ASP A 54 -18.97 -15.97 14.05
N TYR A 55 -18.80 -14.68 14.32
CA TYR A 55 -19.45 -13.60 13.58
C TYR A 55 -18.67 -12.29 13.70
N THR A 56 -19.06 -11.33 12.86
CA THR A 56 -18.45 -10.00 12.77
C THR A 56 -19.47 -8.90 13.00
N LYS A 57 -19.04 -7.76 13.52
CA LYS A 57 -19.86 -6.54 13.64
C LYS A 57 -19.11 -5.32 13.10
N PRO A 58 -19.79 -4.22 12.74
CA PRO A 58 -19.11 -2.96 12.49
C PRO A 58 -18.25 -2.54 13.69
N ALA A 59 -17.10 -1.92 13.43
CA ALA A 59 -16.33 -1.28 14.49
C ALA A 59 -17.11 -0.13 15.13
N THR A 60 -16.65 0.32 16.30
CA THR A 60 -17.30 1.43 17.01
C THR A 60 -17.36 2.69 16.15
N GLU A 61 -18.40 3.51 16.36
CA GLU A 61 -18.61 4.77 15.63
C GLU A 61 -17.39 5.70 15.70
N LEU A 62 -16.65 5.70 16.82
CA LEU A 62 -15.42 6.48 16.96
C LEU A 62 -14.37 6.07 15.92
N ILE A 63 -14.16 4.76 15.74
CA ILE A 63 -13.18 4.23 14.77
C ILE A 63 -13.65 4.54 13.35
N GLN A 64 -14.94 4.34 13.06
CA GLN A 64 -15.51 4.68 11.76
C GLN A 64 -15.26 6.16 11.41
N ARG A 65 -15.63 7.08 12.29
CA ARG A 65 -15.42 8.52 12.08
C ARG A 65 -13.95 8.91 11.96
N ALA A 66 -13.09 8.35 12.81
CA ALA A 66 -11.66 8.65 12.78
C ALA A 66 -11.01 8.24 11.45
N VAL A 67 -11.38 7.07 10.93
CA VAL A 67 -10.90 6.57 9.63
C VAL A 67 -11.33 7.47 8.48
N GLU A 68 -12.57 7.95 8.50
CA GLU A 68 -13.14 8.77 7.43
C GLU A 68 -12.46 10.14 7.25
N LEU A 69 -11.80 10.64 8.31
CA LEU A 69 -11.06 11.90 8.30
C LEU A 69 -9.63 11.77 7.76
N LEU A 70 -9.11 10.55 7.57
CA LEU A 70 -7.73 10.35 7.16
C LEU A 70 -7.49 10.89 5.73
N PRO A 71 -6.38 11.60 5.50
CA PRO A 71 -6.00 12.04 4.16
C PRO A 71 -5.56 10.83 3.33
N VAL A 72 -6.09 10.74 2.11
CA VAL A 72 -5.80 9.66 1.17
C VAL A 72 -5.36 10.21 -0.17
N VAL A 73 -4.61 9.38 -0.89
CA VAL A 73 -4.20 9.60 -2.27
C VAL A 73 -4.57 8.40 -3.12
N CYS A 74 -5.19 8.65 -4.27
CA CYS A 74 -5.37 7.65 -5.31
C CYS A 74 -4.02 7.36 -5.95
N ARG A 75 -3.55 6.12 -5.88
CA ARG A 75 -2.25 5.75 -6.46
C ARG A 75 -2.27 5.66 -7.99
N SER A 76 -3.44 5.65 -8.59
CA SER A 76 -3.59 5.50 -10.04
C SER A 76 -3.65 6.85 -10.77
N CYS A 77 -4.36 7.85 -10.23
CA CYS A 77 -4.49 9.18 -10.84
C CYS A 77 -4.01 10.34 -9.95
N ALA A 78 -3.40 10.05 -8.80
CA ALA A 78 -2.92 11.03 -7.83
C ALA A 78 -4.00 11.95 -7.21
N TRP A 79 -5.29 11.63 -7.36
CA TRP A 79 -6.38 12.34 -6.65
C TRP A 79 -6.11 12.36 -5.14
N ARG A 80 -6.38 13.49 -4.48
CA ARG A 80 -6.19 13.68 -3.04
C ARG A 80 -7.50 14.11 -2.40
N GLY A 81 -7.75 13.61 -1.19
CA GLY A 81 -8.90 14.00 -0.40
C GLY A 81 -8.92 13.26 0.92
N THR A 82 -10.08 13.20 1.56
CA THR A 82 -10.29 12.37 2.76
C THR A 82 -10.71 10.95 2.36
N ARG A 83 -10.58 10.00 3.28
CA ARG A 83 -11.14 8.65 3.13
C ARG A 83 -12.64 8.72 2.79
N ALA A 84 -13.38 9.64 3.41
CA ALA A 84 -14.79 9.86 3.06
C ALA A 84 -14.99 10.32 1.61
N GLY A 85 -14.18 11.29 1.15
CA GLY A 85 -14.23 11.75 -0.24
C GLY A 85 -13.89 10.65 -1.24
N SER A 86 -13.10 9.65 -0.84
CA SER A 86 -12.69 8.56 -1.73
C SER A 86 -13.82 7.63 -2.14
N HIS A 87 -14.92 7.57 -1.39
CA HIS A 87 -16.09 6.74 -1.73
C HIS A 87 -16.74 7.19 -3.06
N SER A 88 -16.72 8.49 -3.32
CA SER A 88 -17.23 9.09 -4.56
C SER A 88 -16.14 9.24 -5.64
N HIS A 89 -14.88 9.01 -5.31
CA HIS A 89 -13.81 9.02 -6.29
C HIS A 89 -13.99 7.84 -7.26
N ARG A 90 -14.08 8.15 -8.55
CA ARG A 90 -14.02 7.17 -9.64
C ARG A 90 -12.74 7.47 -10.41
N CYS A 91 -11.88 6.48 -10.48
CA CYS A 91 -10.59 6.63 -11.12
C CYS A 91 -10.74 6.30 -12.61
N GLU A 92 -10.57 7.30 -13.47
CA GLU A 92 -10.69 7.15 -14.94
C GLU A 92 -9.45 6.52 -15.58
N THR A 93 -8.36 6.38 -14.82
CA THR A 93 -7.22 5.57 -15.23
C THR A 93 -7.61 4.10 -15.12
N ASN A 94 -8.44 3.63 -16.06
CA ASN A 94 -8.76 2.20 -16.25
C ASN A 94 -7.52 1.32 -16.43
N ASN A 95 -6.35 1.93 -16.56
CA ASN A 95 -5.08 1.26 -16.59
C ASN A 95 -4.56 1.04 -15.17
N THR A 96 -4.71 -0.18 -14.67
CA THR A 96 -3.90 -0.65 -13.54
C THR A 96 -2.45 -0.63 -13.99
N GLN A 97 -1.75 0.50 -13.78
CA GLN A 97 -0.30 0.57 -13.91
C GLN A 97 0.33 -0.27 -12.78
N THR A 98 0.17 -1.58 -12.89
CA THR A 98 1.06 -2.53 -12.26
C THR A 98 2.36 -2.50 -13.05
N LEU A 99 3.49 -2.77 -12.40
CA LEU A 99 4.74 -3.00 -13.15
C LEU A 99 4.53 -4.06 -14.26
N TYR A 100 3.62 -5.02 -14.03
CA TYR A 100 3.20 -6.06 -14.96
C TYR A 100 2.51 -5.56 -16.23
N SER A 101 1.85 -4.39 -16.20
CA SER A 101 1.19 -3.81 -17.39
C SER A 101 2.18 -3.42 -18.50
N GLN A 102 3.46 -3.27 -18.14
CA GLN A 102 4.55 -2.94 -19.07
C GLN A 102 5.23 -4.20 -19.63
N TYR A 103 4.90 -5.38 -19.11
CA TYR A 103 5.53 -6.62 -19.58
C TYR A 103 4.98 -7.00 -20.96
N PRO A 104 5.84 -7.50 -21.86
CA PRO A 104 5.39 -8.05 -23.13
C PRO A 104 4.35 -9.16 -22.91
N ARG A 105 3.19 -9.04 -23.57
CA ARG A 105 2.20 -10.12 -23.62
C ARG A 105 2.69 -11.18 -24.60
N VAL A 106 3.31 -12.23 -24.09
CA VAL A 106 3.77 -13.40 -24.85
C VAL A 106 2.76 -14.55 -24.70
N SER A 107 2.65 -15.41 -25.72
CA SER A 107 1.78 -16.59 -25.65
C SER A 107 2.38 -17.70 -24.79
N ASP A 108 1.57 -18.69 -24.42
CA ASP A 108 2.00 -19.85 -23.64
C ASP A 108 3.09 -20.64 -24.38
N GLU A 109 3.01 -20.74 -25.71
CA GLU A 109 4.02 -21.37 -26.56
C GLU A 109 5.35 -20.62 -26.52
N GLU A 110 5.30 -19.29 -26.56
CA GLU A 110 6.50 -18.46 -26.52
C GLU A 110 7.14 -18.44 -25.12
N LEU A 111 6.32 -18.47 -24.06
CA LEU A 111 6.78 -18.68 -22.69
C LEU A 111 7.47 -20.03 -22.52
N TYR A 112 6.87 -21.10 -23.05
CA TYR A 112 7.43 -22.46 -22.99
C TYR A 112 8.76 -22.56 -23.75
N ALA A 113 8.84 -21.97 -24.95
CA ALA A 113 10.06 -21.97 -25.75
C ALA A 113 11.22 -21.24 -25.02
N ARG A 114 10.93 -20.10 -24.39
CA ARG A 114 11.92 -19.33 -23.62
C ARG A 114 12.37 -20.04 -22.34
N ALA A 115 11.46 -20.75 -21.67
CA ALA A 115 11.77 -21.49 -20.44
C ALA A 115 12.58 -22.77 -20.70
N THR A 116 12.42 -23.39 -21.88
CA THR A 116 13.04 -24.67 -22.22
C THR A 116 14.34 -24.52 -23.02
N ASN A 117 14.56 -23.37 -23.66
CA ASN A 117 15.79 -23.08 -24.37
C ASN A 117 16.87 -22.51 -23.43
N LYS A 118 17.91 -23.33 -23.17
CA LYS A 118 19.06 -22.97 -22.32
C LYS A 118 19.95 -21.85 -22.91
N SER A 119 19.79 -21.51 -24.19
CA SER A 119 20.55 -20.44 -24.85
C SER A 119 19.88 -19.07 -24.79
N THR A 120 18.56 -19.01 -24.54
CA THR A 120 17.84 -17.77 -24.24
C THR A 120 17.95 -17.52 -22.75
N GLY A 121 18.54 -16.38 -22.36
CA GLY A 121 18.59 -15.97 -20.95
C GLY A 121 17.19 -15.83 -20.34
N SER A 122 17.15 -15.63 -19.02
CA SER A 122 15.91 -15.24 -18.34
C SER A 122 15.31 -14.00 -19.01
N ILE A 123 13.98 -13.87 -19.02
CA ILE A 123 13.30 -12.64 -19.48
C ILE A 123 13.74 -11.38 -18.69
N PHE A 124 14.47 -11.57 -17.59
CA PHE A 124 15.04 -10.54 -16.72
C PHE A 124 16.53 -10.27 -16.97
N GLN A 125 17.14 -10.89 -17.97
CA GLN A 125 18.58 -10.80 -18.24
C GLN A 125 18.90 -9.80 -19.37
N GLU A 126 18.57 -8.52 -19.15
CA GLU A 126 19.17 -7.40 -19.89
C GLU A 126 19.63 -6.36 -18.85
N PRO A 127 20.94 -6.27 -18.53
CA PRO A 127 21.45 -5.20 -17.70
C PRO A 127 21.38 -3.87 -18.48
N GLY A 128 20.35 -3.06 -18.22
CA GLY A 128 20.42 -1.62 -18.48
C GLY A 128 19.38 -0.95 -19.40
N ALA A 129 18.21 -1.52 -19.66
CA ALA A 129 17.19 -0.85 -20.50
C ALA A 129 15.82 -0.61 -19.83
N VAL A 130 15.69 -0.83 -18.52
CA VAL A 130 14.53 -0.32 -17.77
C VAL A 130 15.06 0.66 -16.75
N GLN A 131 14.73 1.95 -16.89
CA GLN A 131 14.88 2.89 -15.79
C GLN A 131 13.96 2.39 -14.68
N GLY A 132 14.51 1.61 -13.76
CA GLY A 132 13.81 1.23 -12.55
C GLY A 132 13.32 2.52 -11.88
N ILE A 133 12.05 2.54 -11.47
CA ILE A 133 11.55 3.59 -10.60
C ILE A 133 12.49 3.59 -9.39
N PRO A 134 13.17 4.70 -9.07
CA PRO A 134 14.06 4.73 -7.92
C PRO A 134 13.22 4.40 -6.68
N LEU A 135 13.44 3.23 -6.09
CA LEU A 135 12.95 2.95 -4.75
C LEU A 135 13.55 4.04 -3.86
N CYS A 136 12.66 4.79 -3.20
CA CYS A 136 12.99 5.88 -2.30
C CYS A 136 14.27 5.54 -1.52
N GLN A 137 15.35 6.25 -1.84
CA GLN A 137 16.58 6.11 -1.09
C GLN A 137 16.27 6.59 0.32
N THR A 138 16.11 5.66 1.25
CA THR A 138 16.20 5.94 2.68
C THR A 138 17.65 6.34 2.94
N ASN A 139 17.98 7.61 2.71
CA ASN A 139 19.16 8.21 3.28
C ASN A 139 18.86 8.47 4.76
N LEU A 140 18.94 7.39 5.55
CA LEU A 140 19.39 7.49 6.92
C LEU A 140 20.90 7.72 6.85
N SER A 141 21.34 8.92 7.19
CA SER A 141 22.70 9.15 7.64
C SER A 141 22.76 10.36 8.58
N PRO A 142 23.79 10.42 9.44
CA PRO A 142 23.61 10.59 10.86
C PRO A 142 23.84 12.05 11.27
N ASN A 143 23.27 12.44 12.41
CA ASN A 143 23.71 13.63 13.13
C ASN A 143 25.25 13.57 13.33
N THR A 144 25.98 14.68 13.12
CA THR A 144 26.43 15.65 14.14
C THR A 144 27.46 16.64 13.50
N PRO A 145 28.03 17.63 14.22
CA PRO A 145 27.76 19.07 14.04
C PRO A 145 28.89 19.83 13.32
N ALA A 146 28.56 20.99 12.73
CA ALA A 146 29.58 21.94 12.25
C ALA A 146 29.62 23.21 13.13
N SER A 147 30.64 23.29 13.98
CA SER A 147 31.24 24.55 14.47
C SER A 147 32.38 24.90 13.49
N LYS A 148 32.57 26.12 12.96
CA LYS A 148 33.07 27.40 13.50
C LYS A 148 32.99 28.36 12.29
N GLY A 149 32.65 29.65 12.33
CA GLY A 149 33.08 30.73 13.21
C GLY A 149 33.76 31.80 12.35
N ASN A 150 33.31 33.06 12.40
CA ASN A 150 34.14 34.26 12.64
C ASN A 150 33.45 35.60 12.28
N HIS A 151 33.26 36.41 13.33
CA HIS A 151 33.63 37.83 13.50
C HIS A 151 33.20 38.93 12.52
N ALA A 152 32.36 39.85 13.03
CA ALA A 152 32.55 41.32 13.08
C ALA A 152 31.54 41.91 14.11
N LYS A 153 31.92 42.23 15.35
CA LYS A 153 32.40 43.52 15.92
C LYS A 153 31.43 44.74 15.83
N LEU A 154 31.07 45.23 17.04
CA LEU A 154 30.77 46.63 17.45
C LEU A 154 29.36 47.16 17.04
N PHE A 155 28.49 47.71 17.89
CA PHE A 155 28.52 48.25 19.25
C PHE A 155 27.29 47.78 20.05
#